data_AF-A0A534PGI0-F1
#
_entry.id   AF-A0A534PGI0-F1
#
_cell.length_a   1.000
_cell.length_b   1.000
_cell.length_c   1.000
_cell.angle_alpha   90.00
_cell.angle_beta   90.00
_cell.angle_gamma   90.00
#
_symmetry.space_group_name_H-M   'P 1'
#
loop_
_entity.id
_entity.type
_entity.pdbx_description
1 polymer ?
#
loop_
_entity_poly.entity_id
_entity_poly.type
_entity_poly.pdbx_seq_one_letter_code
_entity_poly.pdbx_strand_id
1 'polypeptide(L)'
;MPDDADELILKMQHLEAQARAQEEARNKSGRGEKLKSKAQQMAFEAQQALSAAEEDLRKAEEKEAKSREPGLPPLRAAELLVAGKSEAQEAKARAVKARARLNFALDQMDEADRRDWEALQAEARAEAHGQMADDPLFKKT
;
A
#
# COMPACT_ATOMS: atom_id res chain seq x y z
N MET A 1 -5.35 54.83 11.26
CA MET A 1 -6.02 54.14 10.15
C MET A 1 -4.92 53.38 9.44
N PRO A 2 -4.97 52.04 9.36
CA PRO A 2 -4.12 51.33 8.41
C PRO A 2 -4.43 51.85 7.01
N ASP A 3 -3.42 52.08 6.17
CA ASP A 3 -3.63 52.58 4.81
C ASP A 3 -4.17 51.45 3.91
N ASP A 4 -5.01 51.77 2.92
CA ASP A 4 -5.62 50.81 1.97
C ASP A 4 -4.61 49.82 1.34
N ALA A 5 -3.33 50.22 1.26
CA ALA A 5 -2.23 49.40 0.78
C ALA A 5 -1.85 48.25 1.73
N ASP A 6 -1.88 48.47 3.04
CA ASP A 6 -1.56 47.44 4.04
C ASP A 6 -2.65 46.35 4.08
N GLU A 7 -3.91 46.75 3.92
CA GLU A 7 -5.02 45.81 3.81
C GLU A 7 -4.98 44.98 2.52
N LEU A 8 -4.54 45.59 1.41
CA LEU A 8 -4.33 44.88 0.15
C LEU A 8 -3.19 43.86 0.28
N ILE A 9 -2.09 44.22 0.95
CA ILE A 9 -0.96 43.31 1.22
C ILE A 9 -1.43 42.13 2.09
N LEU A 10 -2.21 42.38 3.14
CA LEU A 10 -2.78 41.32 3.99
C LEU A 10 -3.71 40.38 3.20
N LYS A 11 -4.57 40.93 2.34
CA LYS A 11 -5.45 40.13 1.46
C LYS A 11 -4.65 39.28 0.47
N MET A 12 -3.59 39.83 -0.14
CA MET A 12 -2.72 39.06 -1.03
C MET A 12 -1.96 37.95 -0.30
N GLN A 13 -1.41 38.22 0.89
CA GLN A 13 -0.75 37.20 1.72
C GLN A 13 -1.70 36.06 2.11
N HIS A 14 -2.97 36.38 2.40
CA HIS A 14 -3.96 35.36 2.75
C HIS A 14 -4.35 34.49 1.54
N LEU A 15 -4.52 35.09 0.36
CA LEU A 15 -4.77 34.36 -0.89
C LEU A 15 -3.59 33.46 -1.27
N GLU A 16 -2.35 33.94 -1.11
CA GLU A 16 -1.16 33.12 -1.31
C GLU A 16 -1.10 31.94 -0.32
N ALA A 17 -1.42 32.18 0.95
CA ALA A 17 -1.48 31.12 1.96
C ALA A 17 -2.55 30.07 1.63
N GLN A 18 -3.72 30.51 1.16
CA GLN A 18 -4.81 29.62 0.73
C GLN A 18 -4.40 28.78 -0.49
N ALA A 19 -3.79 29.40 -1.50
CA ALA A 19 -3.32 28.71 -2.69
C ALA A 19 -2.26 27.64 -2.35
N ARG A 20 -1.30 27.97 -1.48
CA ARG A 20 -0.30 27.02 -0.97
C ARG A 20 -0.95 25.87 -0.20
N ALA A 21 -1.90 26.16 0.69
CA ALA A 21 -2.59 25.12 1.46
C ALA A 21 -3.39 24.16 0.56
N GLN A 22 -4.05 24.67 -0.49
CA GLN A 22 -4.75 23.83 -1.47
C GLN A 22 -3.79 22.99 -2.32
N GLU A 23 -2.66 23.55 -2.74
CA GLU A 23 -1.64 22.81 -3.49
C GLU A 23 -1.02 21.68 -2.65
N GLU A 24 -0.72 21.96 -1.37
CA GLU A 24 -0.24 20.96 -0.43
C GLU A 24 -1.25 19.82 -0.22
N ALA A 25 -2.54 20.14 -0.06
CA ALA A 25 -3.60 19.14 0.09
C ALA A 25 -3.70 18.22 -1.14
N ARG A 26 -3.71 18.80 -2.36
CA ARG A 26 -3.73 18.05 -3.62
C ARG A 26 -2.51 17.13 -3.76
N ASN A 27 -1.33 17.65 -3.42
CA ASN A 27 -0.10 16.88 -3.49
C ASN A 27 -0.08 15.72 -2.49
N LYS A 28 -0.61 15.90 -1.28
CA LYS A 28 -0.72 14.83 -0.27
C LYS A 28 -1.71 13.75 -0.69
N SER A 29 -2.91 14.15 -1.14
CA SER A 29 -3.93 13.22 -1.65
C SER A 29 -3.42 12.38 -2.82
N GLY A 30 -2.85 13.03 -3.85
CA GLY A 30 -2.36 12.30 -5.03
C GLY A 30 -1.16 11.37 -4.76
N ARG A 31 -0.42 11.59 -3.66
CA ARG A 31 0.64 10.67 -3.20
C ARG A 31 0.07 9.47 -2.44
N GLY A 32 -0.98 9.66 -1.64
CA GLY A 32 -1.70 8.59 -0.94
C GLY A 32 -2.33 7.60 -1.92
N GLU A 33 -3.07 8.09 -2.90
CA GLU A 33 -3.72 7.25 -3.93
C GLU A 33 -2.73 6.38 -4.71
N LYS A 34 -1.61 6.96 -5.16
CA LYS A 34 -0.56 6.23 -5.88
C LYS A 34 0.07 5.14 -5.01
N LEU A 35 0.29 5.43 -3.73
CA LEU A 35 0.82 4.44 -2.79
C LEU A 35 -0.18 3.29 -2.61
N LYS A 36 -1.46 3.61 -2.41
CA LYS A 36 -2.55 2.64 -2.25
C LYS A 36 -2.68 1.71 -3.45
N SER A 37 -2.71 2.28 -4.66
CA SER A 37 -2.80 1.50 -5.91
C SER A 37 -1.61 0.55 -6.07
N LYS A 38 -0.39 1.03 -5.80
CA LYS A 38 0.82 0.19 -5.87
C LYS A 38 0.83 -0.91 -4.81
N ALA A 39 0.37 -0.61 -3.60
CA ALA A 39 0.27 -1.58 -2.51
C ALA A 39 -0.75 -2.67 -2.83
N GLN A 40 -1.92 -2.31 -3.38
CA GLN A 40 -2.94 -3.25 -3.85
C GLN A 40 -2.41 -4.18 -4.95
N GLN A 41 -1.69 -3.62 -5.95
CA GLN A 41 -1.07 -4.42 -6.99
C GLN A 41 -0.06 -5.41 -6.39
N MET A 42 0.79 -4.96 -5.48
CA MET A 42 1.78 -5.81 -4.83
C MET A 42 1.13 -6.92 -4.00
N ALA A 43 0.04 -6.63 -3.28
CA ALA A 43 -0.72 -7.61 -2.52
C ALA A 43 -1.31 -8.69 -3.44
N PHE A 44 -1.88 -8.28 -4.57
CA PHE A 44 -2.43 -9.19 -5.57
C PHE A 44 -1.36 -10.12 -6.16
N GLU A 45 -0.22 -9.57 -6.59
CA GLU A 45 0.91 -10.35 -7.11
C GLU A 45 1.47 -11.32 -6.05
N ALA A 46 1.60 -10.86 -4.80
CA ALA A 46 2.06 -11.70 -3.70
C ALA A 46 1.08 -12.85 -3.39
N GLN A 47 -0.22 -12.59 -3.48
CA GLN A 47 -1.26 -13.61 -3.27
C GLN A 47 -1.25 -14.67 -4.38
N GLN A 48 -1.09 -14.27 -5.64
CA GLN A 48 -0.91 -15.23 -6.74
C GLN A 48 0.34 -16.09 -6.55
N ALA A 49 1.46 -15.46 -6.18
CA ALA A 49 2.71 -16.16 -5.93
C ALA A 49 2.60 -17.14 -4.76
N LEU A 50 1.84 -16.78 -3.71
CA LEU A 50 1.57 -17.66 -2.57
C LEU A 50 0.73 -18.86 -3.00
N SER A 51 -0.37 -18.63 -3.73
CA SER A 51 -1.23 -19.69 -4.23
C SER A 51 -0.44 -20.69 -5.10
N ALA A 52 0.38 -20.19 -6.02
CA ALA A 52 1.21 -21.04 -6.87
C ALA A 52 2.23 -21.87 -6.05
N ALA A 53 2.85 -21.26 -5.04
CA ALA A 53 3.79 -21.97 -4.16
C ALA A 53 3.09 -23.03 -3.29
N GLU A 54 1.87 -22.79 -2.85
CA GLU A 54 1.06 -23.76 -2.09
C GLU A 54 0.61 -24.93 -2.97
N GLU A 55 0.26 -24.68 -4.24
CA GLU A 55 -0.01 -25.75 -5.21
C GLU A 55 1.22 -26.62 -5.48
N ASP A 56 2.39 -26.01 -5.66
CA ASP A 56 3.64 -26.73 -5.87
C ASP A 56 4.02 -27.56 -4.63
N LEU A 57 3.79 -27.02 -3.43
CA LEU A 57 4.00 -27.75 -2.18
C LEU A 57 3.09 -28.98 -2.12
N ARG A 58 1.81 -28.84 -2.47
CA ARG A 58 0.87 -29.96 -2.49
C ARG A 58 1.32 -31.06 -3.46
N LYS A 59 1.76 -30.70 -4.67
CA LYS A 59 2.31 -31.67 -5.65
C LYS A 59 3.54 -32.39 -5.12
N ALA A 60 4.40 -31.67 -4.40
CA ALA A 60 5.60 -32.25 -3.80
C ALA A 60 5.24 -33.23 -2.65
N GLU A 61 4.26 -32.88 -1.82
CA GLU A 61 3.72 -33.75 -0.77
C GLU A 61 3.03 -35.00 -1.36
N GLU A 62 2.33 -34.87 -2.49
CA GLU A 62 1.77 -36.01 -3.23
C GLU A 62 2.86 -36.95 -3.76
N LYS A 63 4.00 -36.41 -4.24
CA LYS A 63 5.16 -37.24 -4.64
C LYS A 63 5.77 -37.96 -3.44
N GLU A 64 5.89 -37.28 -2.31
CA GLU A 64 6.35 -37.89 -1.06
C GLU A 64 5.39 -38.98 -0.58
N ALA A 65 4.07 -38.78 -0.69
CA ALA A 65 3.07 -39.80 -0.37
C ALA A 65 3.20 -41.02 -1.29
N LYS A 66 3.33 -40.81 -2.60
CA LYS A 66 3.55 -41.89 -3.59
C LYS A 66 4.81 -42.70 -3.34
N SER A 67 5.87 -42.08 -2.80
CA SER A 67 7.09 -42.81 -2.43
C SER A 67 6.86 -43.89 -1.35
N ARG A 68 5.77 -43.79 -0.60
CA ARG A 68 5.41 -44.70 0.48
C ARG A 68 4.37 -45.75 0.05
N GLU A 69 3.97 -45.76 -1.22
CA GLU A 69 2.97 -46.72 -1.72
C GLU A 69 3.50 -48.16 -1.65
N PRO A 70 2.71 -49.11 -1.13
CA PRO A 70 3.06 -50.52 -1.15
C PRO A 70 3.22 -51.04 -2.58
N GLY A 71 4.27 -51.84 -2.82
CA GLY A 71 4.53 -52.42 -4.13
C GLY A 71 5.34 -51.55 -5.09
N LEU A 72 5.73 -50.34 -4.68
CA LEU A 72 6.63 -49.51 -5.47
C LEU A 72 8.08 -50.06 -5.41
N PRO A 73 8.80 -50.17 -6.54
CA PRO A 73 10.21 -50.57 -6.53
C PRO A 73 11.06 -49.64 -5.64
N PRO A 74 11.99 -50.16 -4.81
CA PRO A 74 12.73 -49.35 -3.84
C PRO A 74 13.49 -48.16 -4.45
N LEU A 75 14.08 -48.34 -5.64
CA LEU A 75 14.78 -47.26 -6.34
C LEU A 75 13.82 -46.12 -6.73
N ARG A 76 12.64 -46.47 -7.27
CA ARG A 76 11.62 -45.50 -7.68
C ARG A 76 11.00 -44.79 -6.48
N ALA A 77 10.84 -45.50 -5.36
CA ALA A 77 10.42 -44.90 -4.09
C ALA A 77 11.44 -43.87 -3.60
N ALA A 78 12.74 -44.21 -3.62
CA ALA A 78 13.80 -43.29 -3.24
C ALA A 78 13.84 -42.04 -4.14
N GLU A 79 13.73 -42.19 -5.46
CA GLU A 79 13.67 -41.08 -6.41
C GLU A 79 12.51 -40.12 -6.12
N LEU A 80 11.30 -40.65 -5.92
CA LEU A 80 10.12 -39.85 -5.58
C LEU A 80 10.26 -39.14 -4.24
N LEU A 81 10.85 -39.80 -3.24
CA LEU A 81 11.07 -39.21 -1.93
C LEU A 81 12.07 -38.04 -1.99
N VAL A 82 13.18 -38.21 -2.72
CA VAL A 82 14.19 -37.15 -2.88
C VAL A 82 13.59 -35.97 -3.65
N ALA A 83 12.93 -36.24 -4.79
CA ALA A 83 12.31 -35.20 -5.61
C ALA A 83 11.20 -34.45 -4.84
N GLY A 84 10.33 -35.18 -4.13
CA GLY A 84 9.28 -34.58 -3.31
C GLY A 84 9.85 -33.68 -2.21
N LYS A 85 10.92 -34.10 -1.53
CA LYS A 85 11.57 -33.28 -0.49
C LYS A 85 12.21 -32.02 -1.05
N SER A 86 12.96 -32.11 -2.16
CA SER A 86 13.60 -30.93 -2.76
C SER A 86 12.57 -29.93 -3.25
N GLU A 87 11.55 -30.40 -3.97
CA GLU A 87 10.48 -29.53 -4.48
C GLU A 87 9.66 -28.90 -3.34
N ALA A 88 9.36 -29.66 -2.28
CA ALA A 88 8.65 -29.13 -1.12
C ALA A 88 9.46 -28.04 -0.40
N GLN A 89 10.78 -28.21 -0.30
CA GLN A 89 11.65 -27.21 0.32
C GLN A 89 11.68 -25.91 -0.50
N GLU A 90 11.80 -26.02 -1.82
CA GLU A 90 11.76 -24.86 -2.72
C GLU A 90 10.41 -24.15 -2.69
N ALA A 91 9.32 -24.91 -2.74
CA ALA A 91 7.96 -24.39 -2.65
C ALA A 91 7.72 -23.66 -1.33
N LYS A 92 8.17 -24.23 -0.20
CA LYS A 92 8.12 -23.56 1.12
C LYS A 92 8.91 -22.26 1.12
N ALA A 93 10.12 -22.25 0.56
CA ALA A 93 10.93 -21.04 0.47
C ALA A 93 10.23 -19.94 -0.37
N ARG A 94 9.59 -20.33 -1.48
CA ARG A 94 8.78 -19.42 -2.30
C ARG A 94 7.55 -18.90 -1.55
N ALA A 95 6.83 -19.78 -0.85
CA ALA A 95 5.66 -19.42 -0.05
C ALA A 95 6.00 -18.42 1.08
N VAL A 96 7.11 -18.63 1.79
CA VAL A 96 7.60 -17.70 2.83
C VAL A 96 7.89 -16.33 2.24
N LYS A 97 8.57 -16.27 1.08
CA LYS A 97 8.85 -15.00 0.38
C LYS A 97 7.56 -14.32 -0.07
N ALA A 98 6.60 -15.07 -0.61
CA ALA A 98 5.30 -14.54 -1.03
C ALA A 98 4.51 -13.98 0.16
N ARG A 99 4.49 -14.68 1.30
CA ARG A 99 3.88 -14.19 2.55
C ARG A 99 4.54 -12.91 3.06
N ALA A 100 5.87 -12.85 3.05
CA ALA A 100 6.60 -11.65 3.45
C ALA A 100 6.25 -10.45 2.55
N ARG A 101 6.16 -10.67 1.24
CA ARG A 101 5.73 -9.62 0.28
C ARG A 101 4.28 -9.20 0.49
N LEU A 102 3.39 -10.14 0.78
CA LEU A 102 1.99 -9.83 1.07
C LEU A 102 1.89 -8.98 2.34
N ASN A 103 2.58 -9.36 3.42
CA ASN A 103 2.59 -8.59 4.66
C ASN A 103 3.13 -7.17 4.43
N PHE A 104 4.25 -7.05 3.69
CA PHE A 104 4.79 -5.74 3.35
C PHE A 104 3.80 -4.90 2.52
N ALA A 105 3.08 -5.52 1.58
CA ALA A 105 2.05 -4.83 0.81
C ALA A 105 0.92 -4.31 1.71
N LEU A 106 0.49 -5.10 2.70
CA LEU A 106 -0.50 -4.67 3.70
C LEU A 106 0.03 -3.51 4.55
N ASP A 107 1.28 -3.55 5.01
CA ASP A 107 1.91 -2.44 5.73
C ASP A 107 1.93 -1.15 4.88
N GLN A 108 2.15 -1.27 3.56
CA GLN A 108 2.08 -0.14 2.64
C GLN A 108 0.64 0.38 2.44
N MET A 109 -0.37 -0.47 2.55
CA MET A 109 -1.77 -0.05 2.54
C MET A 109 -2.11 0.76 3.79
N ASP A 110 -1.68 0.31 4.97
CA ASP A 110 -1.87 1.05 6.23
C ASP A 110 -1.19 2.42 6.19
N GLU A 111 0.01 2.50 5.62
CA GLU A 111 0.72 3.77 5.41
C GLU A 111 0.01 4.66 4.39
N ALA A 112 -0.61 4.09 3.35
CA ALA A 112 -1.43 4.86 2.42
C ALA A 112 -2.66 5.45 3.12
N ASP A 113 -3.36 4.68 3.94
CA ASP A 113 -4.52 5.15 4.69
C ASP A 113 -4.14 6.26 5.71
N ARG A 114 -2.94 6.15 6.33
CA ARG A 114 -2.39 7.24 7.15
C ARG A 114 -2.20 8.52 6.34
N ARG A 115 -1.62 8.43 5.14
CA ARG A 115 -1.41 9.59 4.25
C ARG A 115 -2.71 10.19 3.74
N ASP A 116 -3.71 9.36 3.46
CA ASP A 116 -5.05 9.82 3.09
C ASP A 116 -5.66 10.63 4.25
N TRP A 117 -5.50 10.18 5.49
CA TRP A 117 -5.94 10.93 6.67
C TRP A 117 -5.19 12.27 6.84
N GLU A 118 -3.87 12.30 6.63
CA GLU A 118 -3.09 13.55 6.66
C GLU A 118 -3.49 14.51 5.54
N ALA A 119 -3.85 13.99 4.37
CA ALA A 119 -4.38 14.78 3.27
C ALA A 119 -5.74 15.40 3.64
N LEU A 120 -6.64 14.62 4.24
CA LEU A 120 -7.93 15.12 4.75
C LEU A 120 -7.74 16.22 5.80
N GLN A 121 -6.77 16.08 6.71
CA GLN A 121 -6.46 17.16 7.66
C GLN A 121 -5.95 18.43 6.97
N ALA A 122 -5.10 18.28 5.95
CA ALA A 122 -4.58 19.41 5.19
C ALA A 122 -5.70 20.12 4.40
N GLU A 123 -6.61 19.34 3.82
CA GLU A 123 -7.79 19.85 3.13
C GLU A 123 -8.72 20.60 4.09
N ALA A 124 -9.01 20.02 5.26
CA ALA A 124 -9.83 20.69 6.28
C ALA A 124 -9.21 22.02 6.76
N ARG A 125 -7.88 22.10 6.87
CA ARG A 125 -7.17 23.36 7.17
C ARG A 125 -7.28 24.35 6.01
N ALA A 126 -7.10 23.90 4.77
CA ALA A 126 -7.25 24.75 3.60
C ALA A 126 -8.69 25.30 3.47
N GLU A 127 -9.70 24.48 3.77
CA GLU A 127 -11.10 24.89 3.81
C GLU A 127 -11.35 25.90 4.92
N ALA A 128 -10.85 25.67 6.14
CA ALA A 128 -10.96 26.62 7.25
C ALA A 128 -10.30 27.98 6.92
N HIS A 129 -9.14 27.97 6.26
CA HIS A 129 -8.51 29.20 5.75
C HIS A 129 -9.36 29.90 4.69
N GLY A 130 -10.04 29.15 3.81
CA GLY A 130 -10.97 29.72 2.83
C GLY A 130 -12.23 30.33 3.46
N GLN A 131 -12.80 29.68 4.47
CA GLN A 131 -13.98 30.20 5.18
C GLN A 131 -13.68 31.50 5.95
N MET A 132 -12.47 31.63 6.53
CA MET A 132 -12.02 32.89 7.13
C MET A 132 -11.85 34.02 6.10
N ALA A 133 -11.39 33.72 4.89
CA ALA A 133 -11.28 34.70 3.80
C ALA A 133 -12.65 35.20 3.31
N ASP A 134 -13.69 34.37 3.41
CA ASP A 134 -15.05 34.69 2.98
C ASP A 134 -15.94 35.32 4.05
N ASP A 135 -15.48 35.37 5.31
CA ASP A 135 -16.21 35.97 6.43
C ASP A 135 -16.45 37.47 6.21
N PRO A 136 -17.71 37.95 6.24
CA PRO A 136 -18.05 39.36 6.07
C PRO A 136 -17.45 40.29 7.13
N LEU A 137 -16.94 39.79 8.27
CA LEU A 137 -16.18 40.57 9.24
C LEU A 137 -14.78 40.98 8.72
N PHE A 138 -14.17 40.21 7.82
CA PHE A 138 -12.92 40.56 7.13
C PHE A 138 -13.13 41.32 5.82
N LYS A 139 -14.34 41.30 5.27
CA LYS A 139 -14.76 42.11 4.11
C LYS A 139 -15.30 43.51 4.50
N LYS A 140 -15.50 43.78 5.79
CA LYS A 140 -15.95 45.07 6.34
C LYS A 140 -14.98 45.63 7.38
N THR A 141 -13.78 45.92 6.94
CA THR A 141 -12.98 47.09 7.33
C THR A 141 -12.27 47.54 6.07
#